data_AF-A0AAE1JFK8-F1
#
_entry.id   AF-A0AAE1JFK8-F1
#
_cell.length_a   1.000
_cell.length_b   1.000
_cell.length_c   1.000
_cell.angle_alpha   90.00
_cell.angle_beta   90.00
_cell.angle_gamma   90.00
#
_symmetry.space_group_name_H-M   'P 1'
#
loop_
_entity.id
_entity.type
_entity.pdbx_description
1 polymer ?
#
loop_
_entity_poly.entity_id
_entity_poly.type
_entity_poly.pdbx_seq_one_letter_code
_entity_poly.pdbx_strand_id
1 'polypeptide(L)' 'MWRLKVGEGEKDPYLFSTNNFTGRQVWEFHEDEGTPEELAEVEAARQDFYNNRFKLKPCGDRLWRFQVF' A
#
# COMPACT_ATOMS: atom_id res chain seq x y z
N MET A 1 -1.64 -6.36 8.33
CA MET A 1 -1.03 -7.16 7.26
C MET A 1 -1.54 -6.72 5.89
N TRP A 2 -0.72 -6.93 4.86
CA TRP A 2 -1.02 -6.47 3.50
C TRP A 2 -1.77 -7.55 2.70
N ARG A 3 -2.84 -7.16 2.02
CA ARG A 3 -3.61 -8.04 1.16
C ARG A 3 -3.50 -7.59 -0.29
N LEU A 4 -3.17 -8.54 -1.16
CA LEU A 4 -3.16 -8.30 -2.59
C LEU A 4 -4.60 -8.28 -3.12
N LYS A 5 -5.01 -7.13 -3.65
CA LYS A 5 -6.24 -6.96 -4.39
C LYS A 5 -5.92 -6.86 -5.88
N VAL A 6 -6.46 -7.79 -6.65
CA VAL A 6 -6.36 -7.77 -8.11
C VAL A 6 -7.62 -7.12 -8.65
N GLY A 7 -7.46 -6.12 -9.51
CA GLY A 7 -8.57 -5.50 -10.23
C GLY A 7 -9.18 -6.50 -11.21
N GLU A 8 -10.40 -6.95 -10.90
CA GLU A 8 -11.24 -7.78 -11.79
C GLU A 8 -12.08 -6.94 -12.78
N GLY A 9 -11.86 -5.63 -12.74
CA GLY A 9 -12.45 -4.66 -13.65
C GLY A 9 -13.73 -4.04 -13.09
N GLU A 10 -13.60 -2.80 -12.68
CA GLU A 10 -14.66 -2.04 -12.03
C GLU A 10 -15.48 -1.27 -13.07
N LYS A 11 -16.80 -1.40 -13.01
CA LYS A 11 -17.75 -0.63 -13.83
C LYS A 11 -18.14 0.67 -13.11
N ASP A 12 -17.15 1.43 -12.65
CA ASP A 12 -17.45 2.78 -12.16
C ASP A 12 -17.54 3.73 -13.36
N PRO A 13 -18.67 4.45 -13.55
CA PRO A 13 -18.87 5.35 -14.68
C PRO A 13 -17.88 6.52 -14.73
N TYR A 14 -17.15 6.79 -13.63
CA TYR A 14 -16.13 7.84 -13.53
C TYR A 14 -14.70 7.30 -13.70
N LEU A 15 -14.50 5.99 -13.82
CA LEU A 15 -13.19 5.37 -14.00
C LEU A 15 -13.00 4.91 -15.46
N PHE A 16 -12.04 5.52 -16.16
CA PHE A 16 -11.69 5.16 -17.54
C PHE A 16 -10.35 4.44 -17.61
N SER A 17 -10.33 3.25 -18.23
CA SER A 17 -9.13 2.46 -18.50
C SER A 17 -9.28 1.72 -19.83
N THR A 18 -8.23 1.69 -20.64
CA THR A 18 -8.18 0.92 -21.90
C THR A 18 -8.29 -0.59 -21.71
N ASN A 19 -8.00 -1.10 -20.51
CA ASN A 19 -8.10 -2.53 -20.18
C ASN A 19 -9.12 -2.80 -19.06
N ASN A 20 -10.06 -1.87 -18.84
CA ASN A 20 -11.08 -2.00 -17.80
C ASN A 20 -10.49 -2.28 -16.40
N PHE A 21 -9.34 -1.70 -16.05
CA PHE A 21 -8.61 -1.95 -14.78
C PHE A 21 -8.18 -3.41 -14.53
N THR A 22 -8.31 -4.27 -15.54
CA THR A 22 -7.96 -5.69 -15.46
C THR A 22 -6.44 -5.84 -15.30
N GLY A 23 -6.02 -6.62 -14.30
CA GLY A 23 -4.60 -6.92 -14.04
C GLY A 23 -3.87 -5.88 -13.19
N ARG A 24 -4.54 -4.85 -12.68
CA ARG A 24 -3.95 -3.95 -11.69
C ARG A 24 -3.84 -4.66 -10.35
N GLN A 25 -2.64 -4.71 -9.80
CA GLN A 25 -2.36 -5.26 -8.48
C GLN A 25 -2.20 -4.11 -7.50
N VAL A 26 -3.00 -4.09 -6.43
CA VAL A 26 -2.94 -3.11 -5.36
C VAL A 26 -2.80 -3.84 -4.04
N TRP A 27 -1.85 -3.40 -3.22
CA TRP A 27 -1.70 -3.88 -1.86
C TRP A 27 -2.50 -2.98 -0.92
N GLU A 28 -3.53 -3.53 -0.28
CA GLU A 28 -4.32 -2.85 0.75
C GLU A 28 -3.80 -3.27 2.12
N PHE A 29 -3.57 -2.29 3.00
CA PHE A 29 -3.13 -2.54 4.36
C PHE A 29 -4.35 -2.79 5.26
N HIS A 30 -4.42 -3.96 5.88
CA HIS A 30 -5.46 -4.34 6.84
C HIS A 30 -4.86 -4.41 8.24
N GLU A 31 -5.26 -3.51 9.13
CA GLU A 31 -4.78 -3.47 10.52
C GLU A 31 -5.13 -4.75 11.29
N ASP A 32 -6.25 -5.39 10.95
CA ASP A 32 -6.84 -6.51 11.69
C ASP A 32 -6.09 -7.85 11.52
N GLU A 33 -5.24 -7.95 10.50
CA GLU A 33 -4.62 -9.22 10.08
C GLU A 33 -3.15 -9.34 10.52
N GLY A 34 -2.57 -8.35 11.22
CA GLY A 34 -1.16 -8.34 11.62
C GLY A 34 -0.90 -8.55 13.11
N THR A 35 0.33 -8.94 13.46
CA THR A 35 0.76 -8.94 14.86
C THR A 35 1.00 -7.51 15.36
N PRO A 36 0.85 -7.24 16.67
CA PRO A 36 1.06 -5.89 17.22
C PRO A 36 2.45 -5.32 16.94
N GLU A 37 3.47 -6.18 16.86
CA GLU A 37 4.85 -5.79 16.56
C GLU A 37 5.02 -5.34 15.11
N GLU A 38 4.47 -6.09 14.15
CA GLU A 38 4.47 -5.71 12.73
C GLU A 38 3.70 -4.40 12.49
N LEU A 39 2.56 -4.22 13.16
CA LEU A 39 1.78 -2.99 13.08
C LEU A 39 2.59 -1.79 13.62
N ALA A 40 3.30 -1.98 14.73
CA ALA A 40 4.15 -0.94 15.30
C ALA A 40 5.31 -0.57 14.36
N GLU A 41 5.91 -1.54 13.67
CA GLU A 41 6.98 -1.30 12.71
C GLU A 41 6.50 -0.52 11.47
N VAL A 42 5.32 -0.89 10.95
CA VAL A 42 4.68 -0.18 9.83
C VAL A 42 4.35 1.26 10.22
N GLU A 43 3.79 1.49 11.40
CA GLU A 43 3.46 2.85 11.85
C GLU A 43 4.72 3.69 12.10
N ALA A 44 5.77 3.10 12.66
CA ALA A 44 7.06 3.78 12.83
C ALA A 44 7.64 4.22 11.47
N ALA A 45 7.59 3.35 10.45
CA ALA A 45 8.02 3.69 9.10
C ALA A 45 7.15 4.78 8.46
N ARG A 46 5.84 4.76 8.73
CA ARG A 46 4.90 5.79 8.25
C ARG A 46 5.20 7.16 8.85
N GLN A 47 5.46 7.21 10.16
CA GLN A 47 5.86 8.44 10.86
C GLN A 47 7.20 8.97 10.37
N ASP A 48 8.19 8.09 10.18
CA ASP A 48 9.51 8.46 9.66
C ASP A 48 9.39 9.08 8.25
N PHE A 49 8.59 8.47 7.37
CA PHE A 49 8.27 9.03 6.06
C PHE A 49 7.62 10.42 6.19
N TYR A 50 6.60 10.55 7.03
CA TYR A 50 5.88 11.81 7.20
C TYR A 50 6.82 12.93 7.66
N ASN A 51 7.68 12.65 8.63
CA ASN A 51 8.60 13.63 9.20
C ASN A 51 9.73 14.02 8.23
N ASN A 52 10.17 13.10 7.38
CA ASN A 52 11.29 13.30 6.47
C ASN A 52 10.90 13.64 5.02
N ARG A 53 9.60 13.65 4.67
CA ARG A 53 9.10 13.84 3.29
C ARG A 53 9.60 15.08 2.56
N PHE A 54 9.96 16.14 3.30
CA PHE A 54 10.48 17.39 2.73
C PHE A 54 11.99 17.57 2.94
N LYS A 55 12.61 16.74 3.78
CA LYS A 55 14.02 16.81 4.14
C LYS A 55 14.87 15.86 3.31
N LEU A 56 14.30 14.72 2.96
CA LEU A 56 14.94 13.65 2.22
C LEU A 56 14.04 13.26 1.06
N LYS A 57 14.65 12.81 -0.04
CA LYS A 57 13.87 12.23 -1.14
C LYS A 57 13.18 10.96 -0.61
N PRO A 58 11.85 10.91 -0.54
CA PRO A 58 11.16 9.75 0.00
C PRO A 58 11.46 8.52 -0.85
N CYS A 59 11.87 7.44 -0.20
CA CYS A 59 11.99 6.12 -0.82
C CYS A 59 10.73 5.32 -0.47
N GLY A 60 9.82 5.15 -1.44
CA GLY A 60 8.61 4.34 -1.26
C GLY A 60 8.90 2.86 -0.97
N ASP A 61 10.11 2.41 -1.24
CA ASP A 61 10.59 1.04 -1.05
C ASP A 61 10.53 0.59 0.43
N ARG A 62 10.72 1.51 1.38
CA ARG A 62 10.74 1.16 2.81
C ARG A 62 9.37 0.66 3.30
N LEU A 63 8.28 1.31 2.88
CA LEU A 63 6.92 0.85 3.18
C LEU A 63 6.55 -0.38 2.33
N TRP A 64 7.05 -0.43 1.10
CA TRP A 64 6.82 -1.55 0.18
C TRP A 64 7.46 -2.87 0.67
N ARG A 65 8.60 -2.80 1.39
CA ARG A 65 9.25 -3.99 1.97
C ARG A 65 8.42 -4.70 3.04
N PHE A 66 7.48 -4.01 3.69
CA PHE A 66 6.55 -4.66 4.62
C PHE A 66 5.46 -5.47 3.90
N GLN A 67 5.37 -5.41 2.57
CA GLN A 67 4.41 -6.17 1.77
C GLN A 67 4.88 -7.60 1.46
N VAL A 68 6.05 -8.01 1.95
CA VAL A 68 6.60 -9.35 1.71
C VAL A 68 5.94 -10.34 2.68
N PHE A 69 5.32 -11.37 2.08
CA PHE A 69 4.67 -12.53 2.68
C PHE A 69 5.50 -13.28 3.72
#